data_AF-A0A8T4NQA8-F1
#
_entry.id   AF-A0A8T4NQA8-F1
#
_cell.length_a   1.000
_cell.length_b   1.000
_cell.length_c   1.000
_cell.angle_alpha   90.00
_cell.angle_beta   90.00
_cell.angle_gamma   90.00
#
_symmetry.space_group_name_H-M   'P 1'
#
loop_
_entity.id
_entity.type
_entity.pdbx_description
1 polymer ?
#
loop_
_entity_poly.entity_id
_entity_poly.type
_entity_poly.pdbx_seq_one_letter_code
_entity_poly.pdbx_strand_id
1 'polypeptide(L)'
;AVSTYKKRFSVDLDIVIKEDDLIKFEELLLKEGFSMGYEKDIALLYGENFKRFRKKMNDLPVDVDLLINGLVSRTTDATWSFDSIDKNSQKRKLDYLEFLTPDRELLLSMKIHSGRLSDVRDIIVLMPYDKDKLKEFLLRGNLNNLKASIKKQASFIEKPQFDDSFKGIFGIQAYNPKEIESAKKLFTDLLKEIK
;
A
#
# COMPACT_ATOMS: atom_id res chain seq x y z
N ALA A 1 6.41 -7.91 -3.20
CA ALA A 1 7.75 -7.42 -3.57
C ALA A 1 7.68 -6.71 -4.93
N VAL A 2 7.99 -5.41 -4.95
CA VAL A 2 8.25 -4.63 -6.17
C VAL A 2 9.73 -4.81 -6.53
N SER A 3 10.06 -4.92 -7.82
CA SER A 3 11.39 -4.84 -8.48
C SER A 3 12.65 -5.11 -7.63
N THR A 4 13.47 -6.08 -8.06
CA THR A 4 14.74 -6.50 -7.43
C THR A 4 15.75 -5.37 -7.15
N TYR A 5 15.62 -4.19 -7.77
CA TYR A 5 16.57 -3.07 -7.65
C TYR A 5 16.13 -1.93 -6.73
N LYS A 6 14.90 -1.92 -6.20
CA LYS A 6 14.37 -0.80 -5.40
C LYS A 6 13.61 -1.29 -4.18
N LYS A 7 14.34 -1.89 -3.24
CA LYS A 7 13.77 -2.41 -1.99
C LYS A 7 14.12 -1.47 -0.84
N ARG A 8 13.17 -1.29 0.08
CA ARG A 8 13.42 -0.77 1.43
C ARG A 8 12.94 -1.80 2.43
N PHE A 9 13.51 -1.75 3.64
CA PHE A 9 13.07 -2.61 4.73
C PHE A 9 11.64 -2.25 5.18
N SER A 10 10.86 -3.28 5.52
CA SER A 10 9.52 -3.18 6.10
C SER A 10 9.43 -4.12 7.29
N VAL A 11 8.83 -3.67 8.38
CA VAL A 11 8.55 -4.46 9.58
C VAL A 11 7.10 -4.90 9.67
N ASP A 12 6.26 -4.39 8.76
CA ASP A 12 4.84 -4.67 8.68
C ASP A 12 4.56 -5.61 7.50
N LEU A 13 3.68 -6.58 7.72
CA LEU A 13 3.12 -7.48 6.72
C LEU A 13 1.60 -7.36 6.69
N ASP A 14 1.07 -6.71 5.65
CA ASP A 14 -0.36 -6.63 5.39
C ASP A 14 -0.80 -7.79 4.48
N ILE A 15 -1.81 -8.56 4.90
CA ILE A 15 -2.36 -9.69 4.14
C ILE A 15 -3.87 -9.53 4.04
N VAL A 16 -4.41 -9.57 2.82
CA VAL A 16 -5.85 -9.63 2.62
C VAL A 16 -6.30 -11.08 2.65
N ILE A 17 -7.27 -11.41 3.50
CA ILE A 17 -7.79 -12.76 3.69
C ILE A 17 -9.30 -12.79 3.54
N LYS A 18 -9.87 -13.97 3.27
CA LYS A 18 -11.30 -14.21 3.45
C LYS A 18 -11.59 -14.45 4.92
N GLU A 19 -12.78 -14.08 5.35
CA GLU A 19 -13.25 -14.31 6.72
C GLU A 19 -13.24 -15.81 7.10
N ASP A 20 -13.58 -16.69 6.15
CA ASP A 20 -13.53 -18.15 6.35
C ASP A 20 -12.12 -18.67 6.69
N ASP A 21 -11.07 -17.96 6.28
CA ASP A 21 -9.67 -18.32 6.56
C ASP A 21 -9.15 -17.70 7.87
N LEU A 22 -9.91 -16.80 8.52
CA LEU A 22 -9.46 -16.03 9.67
C LEU A 22 -8.92 -16.92 10.78
N ILE A 23 -9.72 -17.88 11.25
CA ILE A 23 -9.34 -18.79 12.35
C ILE A 23 -8.01 -19.50 12.05
N LYS A 24 -7.85 -19.98 10.81
CA LYS A 24 -6.63 -20.66 10.37
C LYS A 24 -5.39 -19.74 10.44
N PHE A 25 -5.53 -18.48 10.02
CA PHE A 25 -4.43 -17.51 10.12
C PHE A 25 -4.12 -17.14 11.58
N GLU A 26 -5.15 -16.97 12.42
CA GLU A 26 -4.95 -16.68 13.85
C GLU A 26 -4.19 -17.81 14.55
N GLU A 27 -4.62 -19.06 14.38
CA GLU A 27 -3.95 -20.23 14.94
C GLU A 27 -2.49 -20.33 14.48
N LEU A 28 -2.24 -20.08 13.19
CA LEU A 28 -0.88 -20.06 12.64
C LEU A 28 -0.02 -18.97 13.29
N LEU A 29 -0.51 -17.72 13.37
CA LEU A 29 0.25 -16.61 13.93
C LEU A 29 0.53 -16.80 15.42
N LEU A 30 -0.44 -17.33 16.18
CA LEU A 30 -0.25 -17.68 17.59
C LEU A 30 0.80 -18.78 17.75
N LYS A 31 0.75 -19.83 16.92
CA LYS A 31 1.75 -20.91 16.91
C LYS A 31 3.16 -20.39 16.59
N GLU A 32 3.27 -19.42 15.68
CA GLU A 32 4.53 -18.76 15.34
C GLU A 32 4.98 -17.73 16.40
N GLY A 33 4.27 -17.63 17.53
CA GLY A 33 4.64 -16.79 18.67
C GLY A 33 4.32 -15.31 18.51
N PHE A 34 3.40 -14.96 17.61
CA PHE A 34 2.77 -13.64 17.63
C PHE A 34 1.71 -13.60 18.73
N SER A 35 1.51 -12.42 19.32
CA SER A 35 0.36 -12.14 20.17
C SER A 35 -0.60 -11.18 19.47
N MET A 36 -1.89 -11.33 19.76
CA MET A 36 -2.89 -10.37 19.29
C MET A 36 -2.61 -9.02 19.95
N GLY A 37 -2.23 -8.03 19.15
CA GLY A 37 -1.83 -6.70 19.64
C GLY A 37 -2.99 -5.71 19.64
N TYR A 38 -3.95 -5.87 18.72
CA TYR A 38 -5.10 -4.99 18.54
C TYR A 38 -6.18 -5.66 17.67
N GLU A 39 -7.42 -5.64 18.14
CA GLU A 39 -8.61 -6.06 17.40
C GLU A 39 -9.56 -4.87 17.31
N LYS A 40 -10.10 -4.60 16.12
CA LYS A 40 -11.12 -3.58 15.92
C LYS A 40 -12.30 -4.17 15.16
N ASP A 41 -13.30 -4.62 15.91
CA ASP A 41 -14.61 -4.96 15.36
C ASP A 41 -15.35 -3.66 15.01
N ILE A 42 -15.28 -3.24 13.76
CA ILE A 42 -16.26 -2.28 13.23
C ILE A 42 -17.36 -3.09 12.57
N ALA A 43 -18.43 -3.33 13.32
CA ALA A 43 -19.70 -3.76 12.76
C ALA A 43 -20.16 -2.70 11.76
N LEU A 44 -20.00 -2.95 10.47
CA LEU A 44 -20.80 -2.38 9.38
C LEU A 44 -20.37 -3.06 8.09
N LEU A 45 -21.34 -3.33 7.21
CA LEU A 45 -21.23 -3.94 5.88
C LEU A 45 -20.08 -3.39 4.97
N TYR A 46 -19.38 -2.32 5.37
CA TYR A 46 -18.39 -1.57 4.58
C TYR A 46 -17.24 -0.95 5.41
N GLY A 47 -16.97 -1.42 6.64
CA GLY A 47 -15.89 -0.91 7.53
C GLY A 47 -14.55 -1.67 7.42
N GLU A 48 -13.47 -1.10 7.99
CA GLU A 48 -12.17 -1.78 8.18
C GLU A 48 -12.33 -2.96 9.16
N ASN A 49 -12.50 -4.18 8.64
CA ASN A 49 -12.37 -5.39 9.43
C ASN A 49 -10.91 -5.86 9.34
N PHE A 50 -10.13 -5.62 10.38
CA PHE A 50 -8.75 -6.14 10.43
C PHE A 50 -8.33 -6.52 11.84
N LYS A 51 -7.40 -7.48 11.91
CA LYS A 51 -6.74 -7.88 13.16
C LYS A 51 -5.24 -7.73 13.04
N ARG A 52 -4.62 -7.15 14.07
CA ARG A 52 -3.17 -6.96 14.13
C ARG A 52 -2.53 -7.92 15.11
N PHE A 53 -1.58 -8.69 14.61
CA PHE A 53 -0.71 -9.57 15.37
C PHE A 53 0.68 -8.96 15.47
N ARG A 54 1.29 -9.01 16.65
CA ARG A 54 2.61 -8.43 16.90
C ARG A 54 3.54 -9.45 17.51
N LYS A 55 4.80 -9.44 17.07
CA LYS A 55 5.89 -10.19 17.69
C LYS A 55 7.10 -9.28 17.83
N LYS A 56 7.83 -9.40 18.94
CA LYS A 56 9.15 -8.75 19.07
C LYS A 56 10.22 -9.69 18.54
N MET A 57 11.03 -9.22 17.59
CA MET A 57 12.18 -9.94 17.06
C MET A 57 13.42 -9.07 17.24
N ASN A 58 14.36 -9.50 18.10
CA ASN A 58 15.57 -8.72 18.43
C ASN A 58 15.25 -7.26 18.79
N ASP A 59 14.29 -7.08 19.72
CA ASP A 59 13.74 -5.79 20.17
C ASP A 59 13.01 -4.95 19.12
N LEU A 60 12.95 -5.41 17.87
CA LEU A 60 12.17 -4.78 16.81
C LEU A 60 10.74 -5.34 16.80
N PRO A 61 9.68 -4.51 16.93
CA PRO A 61 8.31 -4.96 16.73
C PRO A 61 8.08 -5.28 15.25
N VAL A 62 7.50 -6.45 14.99
CA VAL A 62 7.05 -6.91 13.68
C VAL A 62 5.54 -7.10 13.77
N ASP A 63 4.81 -6.45 12.86
CA ASP A 63 3.34 -6.47 12.82
C ASP A 63 2.86 -7.27 11.60
N VAL A 64 1.81 -8.06 11.80
CA VAL A 64 1.04 -8.71 10.73
C VAL A 64 -0.40 -8.23 10.83
N ASP A 65 -0.86 -7.55 9.79
CA ASP A 65 -2.24 -7.08 9.66
C ASP A 65 -3.02 -8.03 8.75
N LEU A 66 -4.01 -8.71 9.33
CA LEU A 66 -5.00 -9.48 8.59
C LEU A 66 -6.14 -8.56 8.18
N LEU A 67 -6.17 -8.15 6.93
CA LEU A 67 -7.22 -7.34 6.31
C LEU A 67 -8.35 -8.27 5.82
N ILE A 68 -9.45 -8.32 6.56
CA ILE A 68 -10.50 -9.30 6.38
C ILE A 68 -11.48 -8.81 5.29
N ASN A 69 -11.72 -9.66 4.30
CA ASN A 69 -12.61 -9.46 3.14
C ASN A 69 -12.23 -8.29 2.21
N GLY A 70 -11.21 -7.48 2.51
CA GLY A 70 -10.78 -6.39 1.65
C GLY A 70 -9.94 -5.33 2.35
N LEU A 71 -9.72 -4.22 1.66
CA LEU A 71 -9.01 -3.04 2.16
C LEU A 71 -9.91 -1.80 2.04
N VAL A 72 -9.89 -0.96 3.06
CA VAL A 72 -10.56 0.35 3.08
C VAL A 72 -9.53 1.44 3.37
N SER A 73 -9.56 2.52 2.60
CA SER A 73 -8.79 3.73 2.92
C SER A 73 -9.58 4.63 3.87
N ARG A 74 -9.11 4.79 5.11
CA ARG A 74 -9.68 5.77 6.07
C ARG A 74 -9.65 7.22 5.60
N THR A 75 -8.71 7.56 4.71
CA THR A 75 -8.54 8.93 4.24
C THR A 75 -9.62 9.29 3.23
N THR A 76 -10.08 8.31 2.44
CA THR A 76 -10.89 8.57 1.23
C THR A 76 -12.11 7.67 1.11
N ASP A 77 -12.36 6.77 2.06
CA ASP A 77 -13.43 5.76 2.01
C ASP A 77 -13.39 4.86 0.77
N ALA A 78 -12.25 4.82 0.06
CA ALA A 78 -12.04 3.94 -1.07
C ALA A 78 -11.93 2.49 -0.61
N THR A 79 -12.66 1.59 -1.26
CA THR A 79 -12.73 0.18 -0.90
C THR A 79 -12.27 -0.72 -2.04
N TRP A 80 -11.65 -1.84 -1.66
CA TRP A 80 -11.27 -2.94 -2.54
C TRP A 80 -11.62 -4.26 -1.85
N SER A 81 -12.54 -5.03 -2.41
CA SER A 81 -12.88 -6.36 -1.89
C SER A 81 -11.74 -7.36 -2.13
N PHE A 82 -11.73 -8.45 -1.36
CA PHE A 82 -10.82 -9.58 -1.56
C PHE A 82 -10.85 -10.02 -3.03
N ASP A 83 -12.02 -10.30 -3.60
CA ASP A 83 -12.15 -10.77 -4.98
C ASP A 83 -11.61 -9.76 -6.00
N SER A 84 -11.81 -8.46 -5.75
CA SER A 84 -11.25 -7.41 -6.61
C SER A 84 -9.73 -7.35 -6.50
N ILE A 85 -9.15 -7.61 -5.33
CA ILE A 85 -7.70 -7.60 -5.13
C ILE A 85 -7.09 -8.88 -5.73
N ASP A 86 -7.68 -10.03 -5.49
CA ASP A 86 -7.23 -11.34 -5.98
C ASP A 86 -7.23 -11.38 -7.52
N LYS A 87 -8.33 -10.95 -8.15
CA LYS A 87 -8.43 -10.84 -9.62
C LYS A 87 -7.36 -9.93 -10.23
N ASN A 88 -6.93 -8.92 -9.49
CA ASN A 88 -5.92 -7.94 -9.92
C ASN A 88 -4.59 -8.14 -9.17
N SER A 89 -4.28 -9.40 -8.87
CA SER A 89 -3.01 -9.80 -8.29
C SER A 89 -2.21 -10.67 -9.26
N GLN A 90 -0.91 -10.67 -9.07
CA GLN A 90 0.01 -11.52 -9.82
C GLN A 90 0.90 -12.31 -8.89
N LYS A 91 1.28 -13.50 -9.33
CA LYS A 91 2.25 -14.36 -8.63
C LYS A 91 3.61 -13.68 -8.59
N ARG A 92 4.20 -13.62 -7.41
CA ARG A 92 5.56 -13.16 -7.15
C ARG A 92 6.32 -14.23 -6.40
N LYS A 93 7.64 -14.20 -6.57
CA LYS A 93 8.56 -15.07 -5.88
C LYS A 93 9.49 -14.26 -4.99
N LEU A 94 9.71 -14.73 -3.78
CA LEU A 94 10.78 -14.29 -2.89
C LEU A 94 11.50 -15.56 -2.45
N ASP A 95 12.76 -15.68 -2.84
CA ASP A 95 13.55 -16.91 -2.69
C ASP A 95 12.80 -18.13 -3.27
N TYR A 96 12.44 -19.11 -2.43
CA TYR A 96 11.70 -20.31 -2.81
C TYR A 96 10.18 -20.21 -2.56
N LEU A 97 9.70 -19.07 -2.05
CA LEU A 97 8.28 -18.86 -1.73
C LEU A 97 7.57 -18.16 -2.89
N GLU A 98 6.38 -18.66 -3.24
CA GLU A 98 5.47 -18.04 -4.20
C GLU A 98 4.24 -17.51 -3.47
N PHE A 99 3.84 -16.28 -3.78
CA PHE A 99 2.69 -15.61 -3.18
C PHE A 99 2.07 -14.63 -4.15
N LEU A 100 0.80 -14.29 -3.93
CA LEU A 100 0.11 -13.26 -4.70
C LEU A 100 0.43 -11.88 -4.15
N THR A 101 0.61 -10.92 -5.05
CA THR A 101 0.68 -9.51 -4.70
C THR A 101 -0.23 -8.71 -5.61
N PRO A 102 -0.90 -7.66 -5.11
CA PRO A 102 -1.68 -6.77 -5.97
C PRO A 102 -0.82 -6.21 -7.10
N ASP A 103 -1.44 -6.03 -8.26
CA ASP A 103 -0.79 -5.43 -9.42
C ASP A 103 -0.31 -4.02 -9.12
N ARG A 104 0.68 -3.58 -9.90
CA ARG A 104 1.36 -2.30 -9.70
C ARG A 104 0.38 -1.13 -9.64
N GLU A 105 -0.57 -1.07 -10.56
CA GLU A 105 -1.57 0.01 -10.65
C GLU A 105 -2.53 -0.01 -9.45
N LEU A 106 -2.90 -1.20 -8.97
CA LEU A 106 -3.72 -1.36 -7.77
C LEU A 106 -2.94 -0.94 -6.50
N LEU A 107 -1.65 -1.30 -6.39
CA LEU A 107 -0.79 -0.84 -5.30
C LEU A 107 -0.61 0.69 -5.34
N LEU A 108 -0.43 1.26 -6.54
CA LEU A 108 -0.36 2.70 -6.73
C LEU A 108 -1.64 3.39 -6.25
N SER A 109 -2.82 2.91 -6.65
CA SER A 109 -4.08 3.50 -6.19
C SER A 109 -4.21 3.43 -4.67
N MET A 110 -3.93 2.27 -4.06
CA MET A 110 -3.99 2.10 -2.60
C MET A 110 -3.08 3.09 -1.87
N LYS A 111 -1.85 3.30 -2.38
CA LYS A 111 -0.89 4.27 -1.82
C LYS A 111 -1.34 5.72 -1.97
N ILE A 112 -1.87 6.10 -3.13
CA ILE A 112 -2.40 7.46 -3.36
C ILE A 112 -3.60 7.72 -2.44
N HIS A 113 -4.50 6.74 -2.28
CA HIS A 113 -5.63 6.82 -1.36
C HIS A 113 -5.21 6.86 0.10
N SER A 114 -4.08 6.25 0.47
CA SER A 114 -3.54 6.33 1.83
C SER A 114 -3.22 7.77 2.22
N GLY A 115 -2.59 8.55 1.32
CA GLY A 115 -2.20 9.94 1.56
C GLY A 115 -1.05 10.11 2.56
N ARG A 116 -0.38 9.01 2.96
CA ARG A 116 0.81 9.04 3.80
C ARG A 116 1.99 9.58 2.99
N LEU A 117 2.76 10.50 3.59
CA LEU A 117 3.92 11.08 2.92
C LEU A 117 5.04 10.05 2.68
N SER A 118 5.12 9.01 3.50
CA SER A 118 6.02 7.87 3.28
C SER A 118 5.71 7.14 1.97
N ASP A 119 4.44 7.03 1.59
CA ASP A 119 4.01 6.33 0.39
C ASP A 119 4.41 7.04 -0.91
N VAL A 120 4.70 8.34 -0.88
CA VAL A 120 5.16 9.09 -2.08
C VAL A 120 6.45 8.50 -2.66
N ARG A 121 7.37 8.05 -1.80
CA ARG A 121 8.60 7.39 -2.26
C ARG A 121 8.30 6.02 -2.87
N ASP A 122 7.38 5.28 -2.26
CA ASP A 122 6.95 3.98 -2.79
C ASP A 122 6.22 4.13 -4.15
N ILE A 123 5.44 5.20 -4.34
CA ILE A 123 4.81 5.56 -5.62
C ILE A 123 5.85 5.75 -6.72
N ILE A 124 6.96 6.45 -6.43
CA ILE A 124 8.06 6.64 -7.41
C ILE A 124 8.69 5.30 -7.77
N VAL A 125 8.93 4.43 -6.78
CA VAL A 125 9.51 3.10 -6.99
C VAL A 125 8.62 2.21 -7.86
N LEU A 126 7.31 2.44 -7.82
CA LEU A 126 6.31 1.75 -8.64
C LEU A 126 6.25 2.28 -10.08
N MET A 127 6.99 3.32 -10.46
CA MET A 127 7.04 3.79 -11.85
C MET A 127 7.84 2.84 -12.76
N PRO A 128 7.51 2.74 -14.07
CA PRO A 128 6.36 3.34 -14.76
C PRO A 128 5.06 2.53 -14.57
N TYR A 129 3.91 3.13 -14.87
CA TYR A 129 2.58 2.53 -14.68
C TYR A 129 1.72 2.63 -15.94
N ASP A 130 0.68 1.79 -16.01
CA ASP A 130 -0.40 1.91 -16.99
C ASP A 130 -1.43 2.94 -16.52
N LYS A 131 -1.60 4.03 -17.30
CA LYS A 131 -2.46 5.15 -16.93
C LYS A 131 -3.94 4.76 -16.91
N ASP A 132 -4.39 3.96 -17.86
CA ASP A 132 -5.81 3.63 -17.99
C ASP A 132 -6.21 2.64 -16.90
N LYS A 133 -5.38 1.63 -16.65
CA LYS A 133 -5.58 0.66 -15.56
C LYS A 133 -5.51 1.33 -14.18
N LEU A 134 -4.61 2.32 -13.98
CA LEU A 134 -4.58 3.08 -12.72
C LEU A 134 -5.90 3.83 -12.47
N LYS A 135 -6.50 4.44 -13.49
CA LYS A 135 -7.75 5.19 -13.33
C LYS A 135 -8.90 4.31 -12.85
N GLU A 136 -9.00 3.09 -13.36
CA GLU A 136 -10.03 2.11 -12.95
C GLU A 136 -9.98 1.82 -11.44
N PHE A 137 -8.78 1.81 -10.85
CA PHE A 137 -8.61 1.59 -9.42
C PHE A 137 -8.68 2.86 -8.58
N LEU A 138 -8.32 4.01 -9.14
CA LEU A 138 -8.16 5.26 -8.41
C LEU A 138 -9.45 6.07 -8.27
N LEU A 139 -10.34 6.06 -9.28
CA LEU A 139 -11.54 6.90 -9.27
C LEU A 139 -12.68 6.28 -8.44
N ARG A 140 -12.44 6.10 -7.14
CA ARG A 140 -13.41 5.53 -6.18
C ARG A 140 -13.33 6.19 -4.80
N GLY A 141 -14.33 5.94 -3.96
CA GLY A 141 -14.47 6.58 -2.65
C GLY A 141 -14.80 8.07 -2.76
N ASN A 142 -14.45 8.83 -1.71
CA ASN A 142 -14.61 10.27 -1.64
C ASN A 142 -13.55 11.00 -2.47
N LEU A 143 -13.96 11.46 -3.66
CA LEU A 143 -13.10 12.15 -4.61
C LEU A 143 -12.55 13.49 -4.12
N ASN A 144 -13.28 14.19 -3.24
CA ASN A 144 -12.79 15.44 -2.64
C ASN A 144 -11.61 15.15 -1.70
N ASN A 145 -11.73 14.12 -0.88
CA ASN A 145 -10.64 13.68 0.00
C ASN A 145 -9.46 13.11 -0.81
N LEU A 146 -9.74 12.38 -1.88
CA LEU A 146 -8.70 11.90 -2.80
C LEU A 146 -7.93 13.07 -3.42
N LYS A 147 -8.63 14.10 -3.90
CA LYS A 147 -8.03 15.33 -4.44
C LYS A 147 -7.16 16.03 -3.39
N ALA A 148 -7.63 16.15 -2.15
CA ALA A 148 -6.86 16.71 -1.04
C ALA A 148 -5.59 15.87 -0.74
N SER A 149 -5.73 14.54 -0.73
CA SER A 149 -4.62 13.60 -0.55
C SER A 149 -3.56 13.76 -1.64
N ILE A 150 -3.97 13.86 -2.91
CA ILE A 150 -3.06 14.05 -4.06
C ILE A 150 -2.36 15.40 -3.95
N LYS A 151 -3.06 16.48 -3.60
CA LYS A 151 -2.43 17.81 -3.39
C LYS A 151 -1.32 17.74 -2.35
N LYS A 152 -1.58 17.10 -1.21
CA LYS A 152 -0.59 16.92 -0.13
C LYS A 152 0.65 16.15 -0.61
N GLN A 153 0.45 15.08 -1.37
CA GLN A 153 1.54 14.26 -1.93
C GLN A 153 2.33 15.03 -2.99
N ALA A 154 1.65 15.76 -3.87
CA ALA A 154 2.26 16.65 -4.87
C ALA A 154 3.13 17.73 -4.21
N SER A 155 2.63 18.39 -3.16
CA SER A 155 3.44 19.38 -2.42
C SER A 155 4.64 18.76 -1.70
N PHE A 156 4.56 17.47 -1.32
CA PHE A 156 5.66 16.79 -0.64
C PHE A 156 6.82 16.46 -1.58
N ILE A 157 6.53 16.02 -2.81
CA ILE A 157 7.57 15.68 -3.81
C ILE A 157 8.32 16.93 -4.33
N GLU A 158 7.73 18.12 -4.22
CA GLU A 158 8.38 19.40 -4.61
C GLU A 158 9.30 19.98 -3.52
N LYS A 159 9.39 19.36 -2.33
CA LYS A 159 10.27 19.88 -1.28
C LYS A 159 11.74 19.77 -1.71
N PRO A 160 12.58 20.79 -1.46
CA PRO A 160 13.99 20.77 -1.86
C PRO A 160 14.78 19.58 -1.30
N GLN A 161 14.40 19.07 -0.12
CA GLN A 161 15.06 17.95 0.54
C GLN A 161 14.49 16.58 0.12
N PHE A 162 13.55 16.52 -0.82
CA PHE A 162 12.87 15.29 -1.18
C PHE A 162 13.83 14.24 -1.74
N ASP A 163 14.72 14.63 -2.66
CA ASP A 163 15.65 13.73 -3.32
C ASP A 163 16.60 13.05 -2.33
N ASP A 164 17.15 13.81 -1.40
CA ASP A 164 18.04 13.27 -0.37
C ASP A 164 17.28 12.37 0.60
N SER A 165 16.03 12.75 0.91
CA SER A 165 15.14 11.92 1.70
C SER A 165 14.71 10.63 0.99
N PHE A 166 14.66 10.61 -0.34
CA PHE A 166 14.43 9.41 -1.13
C PHE A 166 15.66 8.51 -1.11
N LYS A 167 16.84 9.08 -1.43
CA LYS A 167 18.13 8.37 -1.44
C LYS A 167 18.46 7.75 -0.07
N GLY A 168 18.10 8.42 1.03
CA GLY A 168 18.29 7.90 2.39
C GLY A 168 17.48 6.63 2.70
N ILE A 169 16.33 6.42 2.03
CA ILE A 169 15.45 5.27 2.26
C ILE A 169 15.73 4.12 1.29
N PHE A 170 15.94 4.44 0.02
CA PHE A 170 16.09 3.44 -1.05
C PHE A 170 17.54 3.27 -1.54
N GLY A 171 18.46 4.10 -1.07
CA GLY A 171 19.82 4.17 -1.57
C GLY A 171 19.96 5.00 -2.85
N ILE A 172 21.18 5.48 -3.12
CA ILE A 172 21.50 6.26 -4.32
C ILE A 172 21.27 5.45 -5.60
N GLN A 173 21.49 4.13 -5.55
CA GLN A 173 21.35 3.22 -6.70
C GLN A 173 19.90 3.16 -7.23
N ALA A 174 18.91 3.35 -6.35
CA ALA A 174 17.49 3.32 -6.69
C ALA A 174 16.96 4.68 -7.19
N TYR A 175 17.77 5.74 -7.07
CA TYR A 175 17.37 7.10 -7.40
C TYR A 175 17.40 7.32 -8.92
N ASN A 176 16.25 7.70 -9.47
CA ASN A 176 16.10 8.02 -10.88
C ASN A 176 15.27 9.30 -11.06
N PRO A 177 15.88 10.43 -11.47
CA PRO A 177 15.16 11.69 -11.67
C PRO A 177 13.97 11.58 -12.63
N LYS A 178 14.04 10.71 -13.64
CA LYS A 178 12.94 10.53 -14.61
C LYS A 178 11.67 9.99 -13.96
N GLU A 179 11.80 9.16 -12.94
CA GLU A 179 10.65 8.58 -12.23
C GLU A 179 10.03 9.58 -11.25
N ILE A 180 10.84 10.44 -10.65
CA ILE A 180 10.39 11.57 -9.83
C ILE A 180 9.56 12.52 -10.69
N GLU A 181 10.08 12.91 -11.85
CA GLU A 181 9.34 13.75 -12.80
C GLU A 181 8.07 13.06 -13.31
N SER A 182 8.11 11.74 -13.54
CA SER A 182 6.93 10.96 -13.91
C SER A 182 5.86 10.95 -12.80
N ALA A 183 6.26 10.85 -11.54
CA ALA A 183 5.36 10.92 -10.40
C ALA A 183 4.77 12.33 -10.20
N LYS A 184 5.58 13.39 -10.39
CA LYS A 184 5.08 14.78 -10.39
C LYS A 184 4.04 15.01 -11.49
N LYS A 185 4.31 14.50 -12.69
CA LYS A 185 3.37 14.56 -13.81
C LYS A 185 2.10 13.77 -13.51
N LEU A 186 2.21 12.57 -12.93
CA LEU A 186 1.06 11.79 -12.47
C LEU A 186 0.17 12.63 -11.54
N PHE A 187 0.72 13.20 -10.46
CA PHE A 187 -0.08 13.99 -9.53
C PHE A 187 -0.73 15.21 -10.20
N THR A 188 0.01 15.90 -11.08
CA THR A 188 -0.51 17.05 -11.83
C THR A 188 -1.67 16.66 -12.75
N ASP A 189 -1.53 15.55 -13.48
CA ASP A 189 -2.57 15.04 -14.38
C ASP A 189 -3.81 14.61 -13.59
N LEU A 190 -3.65 13.90 -12.46
CA LEU A 190 -4.76 13.50 -11.61
C LEU A 190 -5.54 14.68 -11.02
N LEU A 191 -4.85 15.75 -10.62
CA LEU A 191 -5.50 16.96 -10.09
C LEU A 191 -6.36 17.70 -11.12
N LYS A 192 -6.05 17.55 -12.41
CA LYS A 192 -6.87 18.10 -13.51
C LYS A 192 -8.08 17.22 -13.81
N GLU A 193 -7.93 15.91 -13.65
CA GLU A 193 -8.98 14.94 -13.96
C GLU A 193 -10.05 14.84 -12.86
N ILE A 194 -9.67 14.95 -11.58
CA ILE A 194 -10.60 14.95 -10.46
C ILE A 194 -11.22 16.35 -10.29
N LYS A 195 -12.47 16.50 -10.73
CA LYS A 195 -13.24 17.75 -10.61
C LYS A 195 -13.53 18.09 -9.15
#